data_AF-C1E4Z9-F1
#
_entry.id   AF-C1E4Z9-F1
#
_cell.length_a   1.000
_cell.length_b   1.000
_cell.length_c   1.000
_cell.angle_alpha   90.00
_cell.angle_beta   90.00
_cell.angle_gamma   90.00
#
_symmetry.space_group_name_H-M   'P 1'
#
loop_
_entity.id
_entity.type
_entity.pdbx_description
1 polymer ?
#
loop_
_entity_poly.entity_id
_entity_poly.type
_entity_poly.pdbx_seq_one_letter_code
_entity_poly.pdbx_strand_id
1 'polypeptide(L)'
;MGRGADARLLGAAVTAPPLNDIVQLSLASRASADDAPTDPRAKTAKARLRDLATSEPGTGVADRNALERCANVVTSAPFFLCGRDVLRRAAAEKQRSIERDWRDRGLGLHSTRVDDSLPPMDHEKMRRLGWALVGVGVAAVAYHLAPRSKRALRTTLRRVDYTAIALASMAASDAYGDAVGARAARRSVVRVPRVVTDATVAACVKFPLIVSAAHCALSEAAFYRGARVGRRGAGGVHHEGGSVRGSEGSDGAKTWRKHAAFASAAGFFFVAEEVWPDFPLLHAAWHVTGAAAMYTGTTCAFGEHVPASPG
;
A
#
# COMPACT_ATOMS: atom_id res chain seq x y z
N MET A 1 42.82 5.93 25.39
CA MET A 1 41.91 4.97 26.06
C MET A 1 41.24 5.74 27.21
N GLY A 2 39.94 5.88 27.41
CA GLY A 2 38.73 5.47 26.71
C GLY A 2 37.56 5.72 27.68
N ARG A 3 36.55 6.48 27.21
CA ARG A 3 35.12 6.50 27.59
C ARG A 3 34.68 6.86 29.03
N GLY A 4 33.68 7.73 29.09
CA GLY A 4 32.80 7.87 30.26
C GLY A 4 31.92 9.13 30.26
N ALA A 5 31.31 9.49 29.12
CA ALA A 5 30.28 10.54 29.11
C ALA A 5 28.90 9.86 29.02
N ASP A 6 28.24 9.76 30.17
CA ASP A 6 26.87 9.28 30.29
C ASP A 6 25.91 10.31 29.67
N ALA A 7 25.57 10.10 28.40
CA ALA A 7 24.45 10.76 27.77
C ALA A 7 23.13 10.15 28.30
N ARG A 8 22.57 10.78 29.35
CA ARG A 8 21.18 10.55 29.75
C ARG A 8 20.25 11.05 28.65
N LEU A 9 19.80 10.13 27.80
CA LEU A 9 18.63 10.31 26.93
C LEU A 9 17.39 10.44 27.83
N LEU A 10 17.03 11.67 28.17
CA LEU A 10 15.72 11.97 28.74
C LEU A 10 14.67 11.77 27.65
N GLY A 11 13.84 10.74 27.84
CA GLY A 11 12.69 10.45 27.00
C GLY A 11 11.67 11.57 27.08
N ALA A 12 11.73 12.52 26.16
CA ALA A 12 10.58 13.33 25.81
C ALA A 12 9.63 12.43 25.01
N ALA A 13 8.62 11.88 25.68
CA ALA A 13 7.46 11.36 24.99
C ALA A 13 6.83 12.53 24.22
N VAL A 14 7.09 12.60 22.92
CA VAL A 14 6.42 13.54 22.02
C VAL A 14 4.97 13.07 21.93
N THR A 15 4.13 13.56 22.83
CA THR A 15 2.68 13.46 22.69
C THR A 15 2.30 14.25 21.44
N ALA A 16 1.93 13.53 20.38
CA ALA A 16 1.40 14.15 19.19
C ALA A 16 0.17 15.00 19.59
N PRO A 17 0.08 16.26 19.13
CA PRO A 17 -1.07 17.10 19.44
C PRO A 17 -2.36 16.44 18.93
N PRO A 18 -3.50 16.66 19.63
CA PRO A 18 -4.81 16.23 19.17
C PRO A 18 -5.04 16.64 17.71
N LEU A 19 -5.75 15.79 16.95
CA LEU A 19 -6.05 16.01 15.53
C LEU A 19 -6.71 17.37 15.28
N ASN A 20 -7.55 17.82 16.21
CA ASN A 20 -8.16 19.14 16.18
C ASN A 20 -7.13 20.27 16.27
N ASP A 21 -6.13 20.14 17.15
CA ASP A 21 -5.09 21.15 17.32
C ASP A 21 -4.15 21.19 16.11
N ILE A 22 -3.86 20.04 15.49
CA ILE A 22 -3.10 19.97 14.22
C ILE A 22 -3.86 20.69 13.11
N VAL A 23 -5.18 20.46 13.00
CA VAL A 23 -6.04 21.13 12.02
C VAL A 23 -6.08 22.63 12.30
N GLN A 24 -6.28 23.05 13.56
CA GLN A 24 -6.31 24.46 13.94
C GLN A 24 -4.96 25.16 13.71
N LEU A 25 -3.84 24.52 14.03
CA LEU A 25 -2.48 25.03 13.72
C LEU A 25 -2.26 25.16 12.22
N SER A 26 -2.70 24.16 11.44
CA SER A 26 -2.62 24.23 9.99
C SER A 26 -3.50 25.34 9.42
N LEU A 27 -4.68 25.57 9.97
CA LEU A 27 -5.58 26.66 9.57
C LEU A 27 -5.04 28.04 10.00
N ALA A 28 -4.52 28.16 11.21
CA ALA A 28 -3.94 29.40 11.74
C ALA A 28 -2.69 29.85 10.97
N SER A 29 -1.85 28.90 10.53
CA SER A 29 -0.69 29.18 9.67
C SER A 29 -1.07 29.76 8.29
N ARG A 30 -2.36 29.73 7.91
CA ARG A 30 -2.87 30.37 6.69
C ARG A 30 -3.09 31.87 6.87
N ALA A 31 -3.49 32.32 8.07
CA ALA A 31 -3.83 33.72 8.32
C ALA A 31 -2.62 34.66 8.23
N SER A 32 -1.40 34.12 8.29
CA SER A 32 -0.14 34.89 8.20
C SER A 32 0.52 34.85 6.82
N ALA A 33 -0.04 34.14 5.83
CA ALA A 33 0.54 34.00 4.49
C ALA A 33 -0.37 34.68 3.46
N ASP A 34 -0.12 35.97 3.24
CA ASP A 34 -0.61 36.83 2.16
C ASP A 34 -1.90 36.39 1.43
N ASP A 35 -2.99 37.10 1.74
CA ASP A 35 -4.18 37.21 0.90
C ASP A 35 -3.82 37.81 -0.46
N ALA A 36 -3.33 36.97 -1.38
CA ALA A 36 -3.30 37.27 -2.80
C ALA A 36 -4.65 36.87 -3.43
N PRO A 37 -5.18 37.64 -4.39
CA PRO A 37 -6.51 37.42 -4.94
C PRO A 37 -6.59 36.05 -5.62
N THR A 38 -7.72 35.37 -5.41
CA THR A 38 -8.11 34.14 -6.11
C THR A 38 -7.86 34.25 -7.61
N ASP A 39 -6.96 33.42 -8.14
CA ASP A 39 -6.64 33.32 -9.57
C ASP A 39 -7.93 33.07 -10.37
N PRO A 40 -8.25 33.90 -11.40
CA PRO A 40 -9.41 33.70 -12.28
C PRO A 40 -9.39 32.38 -13.08
N ARG A 41 -8.34 31.55 -12.94
CA ARG A 41 -8.25 30.18 -13.47
C ARG A 41 -8.76 29.09 -12.51
N ALA A 42 -9.65 29.41 -11.56
CA ALA A 42 -10.27 28.43 -10.67
C ALA A 42 -11.08 27.39 -11.48
N LYS A 43 -10.42 26.29 -11.89
CA LYS A 43 -11.05 25.19 -12.62
C LYS A 43 -12.18 24.59 -11.78
N THR A 44 -13.34 24.39 -12.40
CA THR A 44 -14.48 23.68 -11.78
C THR A 44 -14.07 22.27 -11.36
N ALA A 45 -14.76 21.70 -10.36
CA ALA A 45 -14.51 20.31 -9.92
C ALA A 45 -14.56 19.31 -11.09
N LYS A 46 -15.47 19.52 -12.05
CA LYS A 46 -15.57 18.74 -13.29
C LYS A 46 -14.32 18.84 -14.16
N ALA A 47 -13.73 20.04 -14.28
CA ALA A 47 -12.49 20.24 -15.03
C ALA A 47 -11.29 19.58 -14.32
N ARG A 48 -11.20 19.67 -12.99
CA ARG A 48 -10.15 19.00 -12.21
C ARG A 48 -10.23 17.47 -12.31
N LEU A 49 -11.43 16.90 -12.27
CA LEU A 49 -11.64 15.46 -12.50
C LEU A 49 -11.28 15.03 -13.93
N ARG A 50 -11.50 15.88 -14.92
CA ARG A 50 -11.06 15.61 -16.30
C ARG A 50 -9.53 15.66 -16.40
N ASP A 51 -8.89 16.64 -15.77
CA ASP A 51 -7.43 16.77 -15.74
C ASP A 51 -6.75 15.57 -15.04
N LEU A 52 -7.36 15.07 -13.96
CA LEU A 52 -6.98 13.84 -13.28
C LEU A 52 -6.95 12.64 -14.25
N ALA A 53 -7.92 12.55 -15.16
CA ALA A 53 -7.96 11.53 -16.19
C ALA A 53 -6.98 11.79 -17.35
N THR A 54 -6.63 13.05 -17.65
CA THR A 54 -5.73 13.40 -18.75
C THR A 54 -4.26 13.58 -18.34
N SER A 55 -3.90 13.17 -17.12
CA SER A 55 -2.52 12.87 -16.71
C SER A 55 -1.52 14.04 -16.68
N GLU A 56 -1.97 15.26 -16.40
CA GLU A 56 -1.03 16.29 -15.91
C GLU A 56 -1.13 16.35 -14.39
N PRO A 57 -0.20 15.70 -13.65
CA PRO A 57 -0.06 15.94 -12.22
C PRO A 57 0.08 17.44 -12.03
N GLY A 58 -0.91 18.07 -11.39
CA GLY A 58 -0.83 19.47 -11.04
C GLY A 58 0.47 19.75 -10.29
N THR A 59 1.00 20.96 -10.41
CA THR A 59 2.21 21.40 -9.71
C THR A 59 1.94 21.53 -8.21
N GLY A 60 1.87 20.37 -7.54
CA GLY A 60 2.07 20.17 -6.10
C GLY A 60 1.43 21.20 -5.19
N VAL A 61 0.15 21.03 -4.88
CA VAL A 61 -0.56 21.88 -3.93
C VAL A 61 -0.36 21.45 -2.46
N ALA A 62 0.38 20.35 -2.24
CA ALA A 62 0.82 19.85 -0.94
C ALA A 62 2.04 20.61 -0.38
N ASP A 63 2.35 20.37 0.90
CA ASP A 63 3.49 20.92 1.67
C ASP A 63 3.45 22.44 1.92
N ARG A 64 2.26 23.02 2.08
CA ARG A 64 2.04 24.49 2.16
C ARG A 64 2.80 25.13 3.30
N ASN A 65 2.85 24.43 4.43
CA ASN A 65 3.59 24.83 5.62
C ASN A 65 4.50 23.69 6.09
N ALA A 66 5.34 23.96 7.10
CA ALA A 66 6.27 22.99 7.65
C ALA A 66 5.57 21.77 8.27
N LEU A 67 4.42 21.98 8.93
CA LEU A 67 3.65 20.92 9.57
C LEU A 67 3.10 19.92 8.56
N GLU A 68 2.50 20.40 7.48
CA GLU A 68 1.98 19.55 6.40
C GLU A 68 3.10 18.76 5.73
N ARG A 69 4.27 19.38 5.51
CA ARG A 69 5.44 18.68 4.99
C ARG A 69 5.91 17.59 5.95
N CYS A 70 6.05 17.90 7.24
CA CYS A 70 6.42 16.92 8.25
C CYS A 70 5.41 15.77 8.29
N ALA A 71 4.11 16.07 8.25
CA ALA A 71 3.06 15.07 8.20
C ALA A 71 3.23 14.17 6.97
N ASN A 72 3.37 14.74 5.77
CA ASN A 72 3.54 13.98 4.53
C ASN A 72 4.78 13.07 4.54
N VAL A 73 5.91 13.57 5.05
CA VAL A 73 7.15 12.76 5.20
C VAL A 73 6.94 11.62 6.19
N VAL A 74 6.35 11.90 7.36
CA VAL A 74 6.11 10.88 8.40
C VAL A 74 5.11 9.84 7.92
N THR A 75 4.03 10.26 7.25
CA THR A 75 3.01 9.34 6.73
C THR A 75 3.46 8.54 5.52
N SER A 76 4.61 8.87 4.91
CA SER A 76 5.26 8.04 3.89
C SER A 76 5.96 6.80 4.50
N ALA A 77 6.38 6.86 5.78
CA ALA A 77 7.11 5.78 6.46
C ALA A 77 6.36 4.42 6.47
N PRO A 78 5.03 4.36 6.68
CA PRO A 78 4.23 3.14 6.53
C PRO A 78 4.47 2.35 5.23
N PHE A 79 4.72 2.98 4.08
CA PHE A 79 5.00 2.25 2.84
C PHE A 79 6.31 1.47 2.90
N PHE A 80 7.35 2.02 3.53
CA PHE A 80 8.60 1.30 3.78
C PHE A 80 8.38 0.09 4.69
N LEU A 81 7.58 0.27 5.75
CA LEU A 81 7.28 -0.82 6.69
C LEU A 81 6.50 -1.93 6.00
N CYS A 82 5.51 -1.58 5.18
CA CYS A 82 4.78 -2.55 4.35
C CYS A 82 5.71 -3.27 3.37
N GLY A 83 6.57 -2.54 2.67
CA GLY A 83 7.54 -3.13 1.75
C GLY A 83 8.49 -4.11 2.44
N ARG A 84 9.04 -3.73 3.60
CA ARG A 84 9.89 -4.59 4.42
C ARG A 84 9.17 -5.85 4.90
N ASP A 85 7.92 -5.72 5.35
CA ASP A 85 7.09 -6.85 5.77
C ASP A 85 6.86 -7.84 4.61
N VAL A 86 6.50 -7.34 3.42
CA VAL A 86 6.33 -8.17 2.23
C VAL A 86 7.64 -8.87 1.83
N LEU A 87 8.78 -8.18 1.89
CA LEU A 87 10.08 -8.77 1.60
C LEU A 87 10.43 -9.91 2.57
N ARG A 88 10.12 -9.75 3.86
CA ARG A 88 10.30 -10.82 4.86
C ARG A 88 9.41 -12.03 4.55
N ARG A 89 8.15 -11.80 4.19
CA ARG A 89 7.23 -12.86 3.77
C ARG A 89 7.72 -13.57 2.51
N ALA A 90 8.25 -12.83 1.54
CA ALA A 90 8.83 -13.39 0.32
C ALA A 90 10.05 -14.27 0.62
N ALA A 91 10.94 -13.85 1.53
CA ALA A 91 12.07 -14.66 1.96
C ALA A 91 11.63 -15.94 2.66
N ALA A 92 10.63 -15.86 3.55
CA ALA A 92 10.05 -17.03 4.22
C ALA A 92 9.39 -18.00 3.22
N GLU A 93 8.67 -17.49 2.22
CA GLU A 93 8.06 -18.34 1.18
C GLU A 93 9.11 -18.99 0.29
N LYS A 94 10.20 -18.28 -0.05
CA LYS A 94 11.33 -18.86 -0.77
C LYS A 94 11.93 -20.04 0.01
N GLN A 95 12.13 -19.87 1.31
CA GLN A 95 12.64 -20.93 2.18
C GLN A 95 11.70 -22.14 2.20
N ARG A 96 10.39 -21.92 2.39
CA ARG A 96 9.37 -22.99 2.31
C ARG A 96 9.37 -23.69 0.95
N SER A 97 9.56 -22.96 -0.14
CA SER A 97 9.64 -23.53 -1.49
C SER A 97 10.84 -24.47 -1.66
N ILE A 98 12.00 -24.11 -1.09
CA ILE A 98 13.20 -24.94 -1.11
C ILE A 98 12.98 -26.20 -0.26
N GLU A 99 12.40 -26.04 0.94
CA GLU A 99 12.10 -27.17 1.83
C GLU A 99 11.11 -28.17 1.21
N ARG A 100 10.08 -27.68 0.49
CA ARG A 100 9.18 -28.54 -0.30
C ARG A 100 9.93 -29.29 -1.40
N ASP A 101 10.75 -28.61 -2.20
CA ASP A 101 11.53 -29.24 -3.26
C ASP A 101 12.48 -30.32 -2.70
N TRP A 102 13.13 -30.07 -1.57
CA TRP A 102 13.97 -31.08 -0.92
C TRP A 102 13.17 -32.27 -0.41
N ARG A 103 12.03 -32.04 0.22
CA ARG A 103 11.13 -33.10 0.66
C ARG A 103 10.66 -33.95 -0.53
N ASP A 104 10.21 -33.32 -1.62
CA ASP A 104 9.68 -33.99 -2.80
C ASP A 104 10.75 -34.83 -3.52
N ARG A 105 12.03 -34.43 -3.41
CA ARG A 105 13.18 -35.19 -3.90
C ARG A 105 13.68 -36.27 -2.92
N GLY A 106 13.08 -36.40 -1.74
CA GLY A 106 13.55 -37.31 -0.69
C GLY A 106 14.88 -36.88 -0.04
N LEU A 107 15.27 -35.61 -0.19
CA LEU A 107 16.51 -35.03 0.34
C LEU A 107 16.30 -34.25 1.65
N GLY A 108 15.05 -34.10 2.10
CA GLY A 108 14.71 -33.36 3.32
C GLY A 108 15.02 -34.13 4.60
N LEU A 109 15.47 -33.43 5.65
CA LEU A 109 15.39 -33.94 7.01
C LEU A 109 13.93 -34.28 7.33
N HIS A 110 13.64 -35.50 7.79
CA HIS A 110 12.28 -35.99 8.10
C HIS A 110 11.48 -35.13 9.10
N SER A 111 12.05 -34.06 9.65
CA SER A 111 11.43 -33.18 10.65
C SER A 111 10.98 -31.80 10.15
N THR A 112 11.25 -31.40 8.90
CA THR A 112 10.77 -30.10 8.41
C THR A 112 9.27 -30.18 8.10
N ARG A 113 8.47 -29.84 9.13
CA ARG A 113 7.03 -29.66 9.03
C ARG A 113 6.74 -28.39 8.23
N VAL A 114 6.84 -28.46 6.91
CA VAL A 114 6.29 -27.42 6.03
C VAL A 114 4.77 -27.45 6.20
N ASP A 115 4.22 -26.30 6.53
CA ASP A 115 2.78 -26.08 6.62
C ASP A 115 2.19 -25.97 5.21
N ASP A 116 1.56 -27.06 4.77
CA ASP A 116 0.89 -27.15 3.47
C ASP A 116 -0.56 -26.63 3.50
N SER A 117 -1.02 -26.04 4.62
CA SER A 117 -2.37 -25.44 4.71
C SER A 117 -2.53 -24.20 3.83
N LEU A 118 -1.43 -23.52 3.48
CA LEU A 118 -1.42 -22.38 2.57
C LEU A 118 -0.93 -22.82 1.18
N PRO A 119 -1.65 -22.43 0.10
CA PRO A 119 -1.19 -22.72 -1.24
C PRO A 119 0.18 -22.05 -1.50
N PRO A 120 1.09 -22.71 -2.25
CA PRO A 120 2.37 -22.12 -2.64
C PRO A 120 2.16 -20.76 -3.29
N MET A 121 2.90 -19.78 -2.82
CA MET A 121 2.86 -18.42 -3.35
C MET A 121 4.12 -18.13 -4.17
N ASP A 122 3.97 -17.30 -5.20
CA ASP A 122 5.10 -16.84 -6.00
C ASP A 122 5.92 -15.81 -5.22
N HIS A 123 7.00 -16.28 -4.58
CA HIS A 123 7.90 -15.44 -3.79
C HIS A 123 8.58 -14.34 -4.61
N GLU A 124 8.73 -14.50 -5.93
CA GLU A 124 9.31 -13.46 -6.79
C GLU A 124 8.34 -12.29 -6.97
N LYS A 125 7.05 -12.60 -7.18
CA LYS A 125 5.99 -11.58 -7.23
C LYS A 125 5.85 -10.83 -5.91
N MET A 126 5.91 -11.56 -4.79
CA MET A 126 5.94 -10.94 -3.46
C MET A 126 7.15 -10.01 -3.31
N ARG A 127 8.35 -10.47 -3.69
CA ARG A 127 9.56 -9.65 -3.63
C ARG A 127 9.46 -8.38 -4.48
N ARG A 128 8.90 -8.48 -5.68
CA ARG A 128 8.67 -7.33 -6.56
C ARG A 128 7.70 -6.32 -5.94
N LEU A 129 6.59 -6.78 -5.36
CA LEU A 129 5.66 -5.92 -4.62
C LEU A 129 6.35 -5.25 -3.43
N GLY A 130 7.13 -5.99 -2.65
CA GLY A 130 7.87 -5.46 -1.50
C GLY A 130 8.82 -4.33 -1.89
N TRP A 131 9.59 -4.50 -2.96
CA TRP A 131 10.46 -3.44 -3.48
C TRP A 131 9.69 -2.26 -4.08
N ALA A 132 8.58 -2.50 -4.76
CA ALA A 132 7.75 -1.42 -5.29
C ALA A 132 7.20 -0.52 -4.17
N LEU A 133 6.76 -1.11 -3.04
CA LEU A 133 6.30 -0.36 -1.87
C LEU A 133 7.42 0.46 -1.19
N VAL A 134 8.64 -0.10 -1.11
CA VAL A 134 9.82 0.68 -0.70
C VAL A 134 10.05 1.84 -1.66
N GLY A 135 9.94 1.60 -2.97
CA GLY A 135 10.07 2.64 -4.00
C GLY A 135 9.06 3.79 -3.83
N VAL A 136 7.80 3.49 -3.54
CA VAL A 136 6.76 4.50 -3.21
C VAL A 136 7.21 5.36 -2.03
N GLY A 137 7.62 4.73 -0.93
CA GLY A 137 8.09 5.47 0.25
C GLY A 137 9.29 6.38 -0.05
N VAL A 138 10.28 5.89 -0.82
CA VAL A 138 11.46 6.69 -1.21
C VAL A 138 11.06 7.87 -2.08
N ALA A 139 10.22 7.63 -3.09
CA ALA A 139 9.82 8.66 -4.04
C ALA A 139 8.99 9.76 -3.36
N ALA A 140 8.03 9.38 -2.50
CA ALA A 140 7.22 10.31 -1.71
C ALA A 140 8.11 11.17 -0.79
N VAL A 141 9.02 10.55 -0.03
CA VAL A 141 9.94 11.31 0.85
C VAL A 141 10.82 12.25 0.03
N ALA A 142 11.38 11.80 -1.10
CA ALA A 142 12.19 12.65 -1.97
C ALA A 142 11.40 13.86 -2.49
N TYR A 143 10.16 13.66 -2.90
CA TYR A 143 9.26 14.73 -3.33
C TYR A 143 8.99 15.74 -2.20
N HIS A 144 8.62 15.27 -1.00
CA HIS A 144 8.27 16.15 0.11
C HIS A 144 9.47 16.89 0.71
N LEU A 145 10.66 16.28 0.69
CA LEU A 145 11.89 16.94 1.13
C LEU A 145 12.43 17.95 0.11
N ALA A 146 12.01 17.87 -1.16
CA ALA A 146 12.51 18.77 -2.19
C ALA A 146 12.16 20.24 -1.90
N PRO A 147 13.12 21.18 -2.02
CA PRO A 147 12.90 22.59 -1.72
C PRO A 147 11.75 23.21 -2.53
N ARG A 148 10.85 23.96 -1.86
CA ARG A 148 9.73 24.67 -2.52
C ARG A 148 10.19 25.69 -3.56
N SER A 149 11.37 26.27 -3.38
CA SER A 149 11.99 27.17 -4.35
C SER A 149 12.34 26.50 -5.68
N LYS A 150 12.54 25.18 -5.71
CA LYS A 150 12.90 24.42 -6.92
C LYS A 150 11.68 23.77 -7.56
N ARG A 151 10.80 24.58 -8.16
CA ARG A 151 9.54 24.11 -8.79
C ARG A 151 9.75 23.00 -9.83
N ALA A 152 10.72 23.16 -10.74
CA ALA A 152 10.99 22.16 -11.77
C ALA A 152 11.39 20.79 -11.18
N LEU A 153 12.25 20.78 -10.17
CA LEU A 153 12.65 19.57 -9.46
C LEU A 153 11.45 18.90 -8.77
N ARG A 154 10.62 19.68 -8.07
CA ARG A 154 9.41 19.17 -7.40
C ARG A 154 8.42 18.57 -8.40
N THR A 155 8.24 19.18 -9.57
CA THR A 155 7.40 18.62 -10.64
C THR A 155 7.93 17.27 -11.11
N THR A 156 9.23 17.16 -11.34
CA THR A 156 9.86 15.89 -11.75
C THR A 156 9.71 14.83 -10.66
N LEU A 157 9.99 15.15 -9.40
CA LEU A 157 9.86 14.22 -8.28
C LEU A 157 8.41 13.78 -8.05
N ARG A 158 7.42 14.66 -8.24
CA ARG A 158 5.99 14.29 -8.18
C ARG A 158 5.62 13.29 -9.28
N ARG A 159 6.17 13.44 -10.49
CA ARG A 159 5.99 12.46 -11.57
C ARG A 159 6.61 11.10 -11.22
N VAL A 160 7.81 11.12 -10.63
CA VAL A 160 8.48 9.90 -10.15
C VAL A 160 7.65 9.20 -9.08
N ASP A 161 7.11 9.96 -8.11
CA ASP A 161 6.25 9.44 -7.05
C ASP A 161 4.97 8.78 -7.60
N TYR A 162 4.21 9.48 -8.45
CA TYR A 162 3.04 8.91 -9.14
C TYR A 162 3.38 7.68 -9.99
N THR A 163 4.54 7.66 -10.65
CA THR A 163 5.00 6.49 -11.40
C THR A 163 5.29 5.31 -10.45
N ALA A 164 5.92 5.57 -9.30
CA ALA A 164 6.19 4.55 -8.29
C ALA A 164 4.88 3.95 -7.74
N ILE A 165 3.87 4.79 -7.47
CA ILE A 165 2.53 4.36 -7.04
C ILE A 165 1.87 3.47 -8.09
N ALA A 166 1.96 3.85 -9.37
CA ALA A 166 1.43 3.05 -10.48
C ALA A 166 2.12 1.67 -10.56
N LEU A 167 3.46 1.64 -10.52
CA LEU A 167 4.23 0.40 -10.52
C LEU A 167 3.93 -0.49 -9.31
N ALA A 168 3.73 0.10 -8.12
CA ALA A 168 3.33 -0.64 -6.93
C ALA A 168 1.92 -1.22 -7.08
N SER A 169 0.97 -0.47 -7.65
CA SER A 169 -0.39 -0.95 -7.94
C SER A 169 -0.36 -2.13 -8.92
N MET A 170 0.48 -2.06 -9.95
CA MET A 170 0.70 -3.15 -10.89
C MET A 170 1.24 -4.40 -10.20
N ALA A 171 2.32 -4.26 -9.43
CA ALA A 171 2.91 -5.36 -8.68
C ALA A 171 1.92 -5.98 -7.68
N ALA A 172 1.07 -5.15 -7.06
CA ALA A 172 0.02 -5.59 -6.14
C ALA A 172 -1.03 -6.43 -6.85
N SER A 173 -1.58 -5.95 -7.98
CA SER A 173 -2.60 -6.67 -8.72
C SER A 173 -2.13 -8.04 -9.24
N ASP A 174 -0.86 -8.15 -9.66
CA ASP A 174 -0.29 -9.44 -10.10
C ASP A 174 -0.09 -10.39 -8.91
N ALA A 175 0.50 -9.89 -7.80
CA ALA A 175 0.77 -10.71 -6.63
C ALA A 175 -0.53 -11.15 -5.90
N TYR A 176 -1.51 -10.26 -5.79
CA TYR A 176 -2.80 -10.55 -5.17
C TYR A 176 -3.69 -11.42 -6.07
N GLY A 177 -3.68 -11.19 -7.39
CA GLY A 177 -4.45 -11.99 -8.34
C GLY A 177 -4.10 -13.48 -8.23
N ASP A 178 -2.82 -13.82 -8.16
CA ASP A 178 -2.39 -15.21 -8.00
C ASP A 178 -2.69 -15.76 -6.62
N ALA A 179 -2.42 -15.01 -5.55
CA ALA A 179 -2.58 -15.51 -4.19
C ALA A 179 -4.06 -15.69 -3.78
N VAL A 180 -4.93 -14.74 -4.15
CA VAL A 180 -6.37 -14.86 -3.90
C VAL A 180 -6.99 -15.93 -4.80
N GLY A 181 -6.50 -16.11 -6.03
CA GLY A 181 -6.95 -17.17 -6.92
C GLY A 181 -6.55 -18.57 -6.50
N ALA A 182 -5.35 -18.72 -5.96
CA ALA A 182 -4.90 -19.98 -5.38
C ALA A 182 -5.79 -20.40 -4.19
N ARG A 183 -6.13 -19.47 -3.28
CA ARG A 183 -7.05 -19.77 -2.16
C ARG A 183 -8.49 -20.06 -2.60
N ALA A 184 -8.94 -19.48 -3.71
CA ALA A 184 -10.31 -19.69 -4.20
C ALA A 184 -10.48 -20.99 -5.01
N ALA A 185 -9.42 -21.78 -5.22
CA ALA A 185 -9.41 -23.03 -5.99
C ALA A 185 -10.12 -22.95 -7.36
N ARG A 186 -10.13 -21.77 -8.01
CA ARG A 186 -10.81 -21.55 -9.29
C ARG A 186 -9.91 -20.89 -10.33
N ARG A 187 -9.96 -21.43 -11.55
CA ARG A 187 -9.29 -20.97 -12.78
C ARG A 187 -9.67 -19.54 -13.23
N SER A 188 -10.67 -18.91 -12.60
CA SER A 188 -11.33 -17.69 -13.10
C SER A 188 -10.93 -16.41 -12.37
N VAL A 189 -9.79 -16.39 -11.67
CA VAL A 189 -9.27 -15.15 -11.10
C VAL A 189 -8.69 -14.28 -12.20
N VAL A 190 -8.90 -12.98 -12.07
CA VAL A 190 -8.52 -11.99 -13.07
C VAL A 190 -6.99 -11.93 -13.10
N ARG A 191 -6.36 -12.77 -13.91
CA ARG A 191 -4.95 -12.62 -14.25
C ARG A 191 -4.84 -11.56 -15.32
N VAL A 192 -3.99 -10.58 -15.08
CA VAL A 192 -3.62 -9.60 -16.11
C VAL A 192 -2.68 -10.31 -17.09
N PRO A 193 -3.00 -10.40 -18.39
CA PRO A 193 -2.09 -10.98 -19.37
C PRO A 193 -0.74 -10.24 -19.36
N ARG A 194 0.36 -10.95 -19.64
CA ARG A 194 1.71 -10.32 -19.66
C ARG A 194 1.79 -9.14 -20.61
N VAL A 195 1.20 -9.25 -21.80
CA VAL A 195 1.14 -8.15 -22.78
C VAL A 195 0.44 -6.90 -22.22
N VAL A 196 -0.63 -7.09 -21.44
CA VAL A 196 -1.32 -5.98 -20.77
C VAL A 196 -0.41 -5.39 -19.69
N THR A 197 0.30 -6.24 -18.94
CA THR A 197 1.27 -5.79 -17.93
C THR A 197 2.37 -4.95 -18.59
N ASP A 198 2.99 -5.41 -19.67
CA ASP A 198 4.04 -4.70 -20.38
C ASP A 198 3.54 -3.36 -20.95
N ALA A 199 2.35 -3.35 -21.55
CA ALA A 199 1.70 -2.13 -22.02
C ALA A 199 1.44 -1.14 -20.86
N THR A 200 1.01 -1.63 -19.70
CA THR A 200 0.79 -0.78 -18.51
C THR A 200 2.10 -0.27 -17.90
N VAL A 201 3.21 -1.01 -18.01
CA VAL A 201 4.55 -0.50 -17.61
C VAL A 201 4.94 0.66 -18.50
N ALA A 202 4.79 0.53 -19.82
CA ALA A 202 5.09 1.63 -20.74
C ALA A 202 4.17 2.83 -20.50
N ALA A 203 2.89 2.58 -20.19
CA ALA A 203 1.91 3.62 -19.94
C ALA A 203 2.10 4.33 -18.58
N CYS A 204 2.69 3.69 -17.56
CA CYS A 204 2.69 4.23 -16.19
C CYS A 204 3.47 5.54 -16.05
N VAL A 205 4.47 5.79 -16.90
CA VAL A 205 5.24 7.04 -16.90
C VAL A 205 4.38 8.20 -17.42
N LYS A 206 3.55 7.95 -18.43
CA LYS A 206 2.72 8.97 -19.07
C LYS A 206 1.35 9.12 -18.40
N PHE A 207 0.77 8.01 -17.95
CA PHE A 207 -0.58 7.91 -17.41
C PHE A 207 -0.60 7.20 -16.04
N PRO A 208 0.21 7.62 -15.05
CA PRO A 208 0.35 6.89 -13.79
C PRO A 208 -0.98 6.71 -13.05
N LEU A 209 -1.86 7.71 -13.10
CA LEU A 209 -3.10 7.71 -12.33
C LEU A 209 -4.14 6.73 -12.88
N ILE A 210 -4.34 6.70 -14.21
CA ILE A 210 -5.22 5.70 -14.84
C ILE A 210 -4.67 4.29 -14.64
N VAL A 211 -3.35 4.10 -14.81
CA VAL A 211 -2.71 2.80 -14.59
C VAL A 211 -2.91 2.34 -13.15
N SER A 212 -2.63 3.20 -12.16
CA SER A 212 -2.84 2.88 -10.75
C SER A 212 -4.32 2.54 -10.48
N ALA A 213 -5.27 3.38 -10.93
CA ALA A 213 -6.69 3.15 -10.74
C ALA A 213 -7.16 1.81 -11.33
N ALA A 214 -6.71 1.47 -12.54
CA ALA A 214 -7.04 0.20 -13.19
C ALA A 214 -6.52 -1.00 -12.38
N HIS A 215 -5.27 -0.95 -11.92
CA HIS A 215 -4.67 -2.04 -11.15
C HIS A 215 -5.20 -2.14 -9.72
N CYS A 216 -5.59 -1.03 -9.10
CA CYS A 216 -6.34 -1.05 -7.84
C CYS A 216 -7.70 -1.74 -8.04
N ALA A 217 -8.47 -1.37 -9.08
CA ALA A 217 -9.75 -2.00 -9.37
C ALA A 217 -9.62 -3.52 -9.62
N LEU A 218 -8.55 -3.96 -10.29
CA LEU A 218 -8.25 -5.38 -10.49
C LEU A 218 -7.96 -6.10 -9.17
N SER A 219 -7.20 -5.48 -8.28
CA SER A 219 -6.90 -6.00 -6.94
C SER A 219 -8.18 -6.16 -6.11
N GLU A 220 -9.02 -5.13 -6.08
CA GLU A 220 -10.29 -5.16 -5.36
C GLU A 220 -11.25 -6.20 -5.94
N ALA A 221 -11.30 -6.34 -7.27
CA ALA A 221 -12.12 -7.37 -7.92
C ALA A 221 -11.66 -8.79 -7.53
N ALA A 222 -10.34 -9.01 -7.41
CA ALA A 222 -9.80 -10.28 -6.95
C ALA A 222 -10.23 -10.56 -5.50
N PHE A 223 -10.01 -9.62 -4.58
CA PHE A 223 -10.40 -9.81 -3.19
C PHE A 223 -11.91 -9.96 -2.99
N TYR A 224 -12.73 -9.17 -3.69
CA TYR A 224 -14.19 -9.27 -3.63
C TYR A 224 -14.69 -10.66 -4.04
N ARG A 225 -14.12 -11.22 -5.11
CA ARG A 225 -14.43 -12.59 -5.55
C ARG A 225 -13.97 -13.62 -4.50
N GLY A 226 -12.76 -13.47 -3.97
CA GLY A 226 -12.25 -14.34 -2.90
C GLY A 226 -13.16 -14.36 -1.67
N ALA A 227 -13.60 -13.18 -1.20
CA ALA A 227 -14.50 -13.04 -0.06
C ALA A 227 -15.89 -13.65 -0.29
N ARG A 228 -16.44 -13.55 -1.52
CA ARG A 228 -17.73 -14.18 -1.86
C ARG A 228 -17.66 -15.71 -1.88
N VAL A 229 -16.53 -16.28 -2.33
CA VAL A 229 -16.33 -17.74 -2.36
C VAL A 229 -16.22 -18.30 -0.95
N GLY A 230 -15.45 -17.66 -0.06
CA GLY A 230 -15.32 -18.08 1.34
C GLY A 230 -16.67 -18.16 2.07
N ARG A 231 -17.62 -17.26 1.77
CA ARG A 231 -18.98 -17.32 2.35
C ARG A 231 -19.83 -18.46 1.80
N ARG A 232 -19.65 -18.88 0.55
CA ARG A 232 -20.43 -19.96 -0.06
C ARG A 232 -19.92 -21.35 0.34
N GLY A 233 -18.61 -21.51 0.55
CA GLY A 233 -18.03 -22.77 1.04
C GLY A 233 -18.35 -23.06 2.51
N ALA A 234 -18.49 -22.03 3.34
CA ALA A 234 -18.88 -22.18 4.75
C ALA A 234 -20.37 -22.50 4.96
N GLY A 235 -21.20 -22.42 3.90
CA GLY A 235 -22.65 -22.63 3.96
C GLY A 235 -23.13 -24.02 3.50
N GLY A 236 -22.21 -24.93 3.15
CA GLY A 236 -22.59 -26.25 2.67
C GLY A 236 -21.42 -27.19 2.67
N VAL A 237 -21.19 -27.86 3.81
CA VAL A 237 -20.59 -29.19 3.99
C VAL A 237 -20.67 -29.49 5.50
N HIS A 238 -21.66 -30.31 5.88
CA HIS A 238 -21.54 -31.13 7.09
C HIS A 238 -20.67 -32.32 6.69
N HIS A 239 -19.38 -32.29 7.02
CA HIS A 239 -18.55 -33.49 7.03
C HIS A 239 -18.40 -33.94 8.48
N GLU A 240 -18.99 -35.08 8.80
CA GLU A 240 -18.65 -35.85 9.99
C GLU A 240 -17.18 -36.30 9.87
N GLY A 241 -16.40 -36.06 10.94
CA GLY A 241 -15.05 -36.59 11.09
C GLY A 241 -13.93 -35.62 10.71
N GLY A 242 -13.50 -34.79 11.68
CA GLY A 242 -12.25 -34.05 11.60
C GLY A 242 -12.40 -32.59 11.98
N SER A 243 -12.09 -32.26 13.23
CA SER A 243 -12.04 -30.90 13.76
C SER A 243 -10.97 -30.06 13.05
N VAL A 244 -11.30 -29.47 11.90
CA VAL A 244 -10.58 -28.33 11.33
C VAL A 244 -11.11 -27.08 12.02
N ARG A 245 -10.26 -26.51 12.87
CA ARG A 245 -10.54 -25.39 13.80
C ARG A 245 -11.14 -24.19 13.05
N GLY A 246 -12.41 -23.91 13.29
CA GLY A 246 -13.19 -22.82 12.71
C GLY A 246 -12.83 -21.39 13.17
N SER A 247 -11.54 -21.01 13.17
CA SER A 247 -11.14 -19.61 13.42
C SER A 247 -10.89 -18.80 12.13
N GLU A 248 -10.57 -19.45 11.00
CA GLU A 248 -10.23 -18.76 9.74
C GLU A 248 -11.41 -18.03 9.09
N GLY A 249 -12.64 -18.52 9.25
CA GLY A 249 -13.83 -17.91 8.63
C GLY A 249 -14.23 -16.55 9.22
N SER A 250 -14.04 -16.38 10.53
CA SER A 250 -14.38 -15.14 11.25
C SER A 250 -13.31 -14.07 11.02
N ASP A 251 -12.04 -14.46 11.10
CA ASP A 251 -10.93 -13.52 11.10
C ASP A 251 -10.55 -13.09 9.68
N GLY A 252 -10.62 -13.98 8.69
CA GLY A 252 -10.47 -13.62 7.27
C GLY A 252 -11.53 -12.60 6.81
N ALA A 253 -12.78 -12.76 7.22
CA ALA A 253 -13.86 -11.82 6.89
C ALA A 253 -13.69 -10.45 7.58
N LYS A 254 -13.12 -10.40 8.78
CA LYS A 254 -12.76 -9.13 9.45
C LYS A 254 -11.61 -8.44 8.72
N THR A 255 -10.57 -9.17 8.34
CA THR A 255 -9.39 -8.62 7.64
C THR A 255 -9.77 -8.07 6.26
N TRP A 256 -10.60 -8.78 5.49
CA TRP A 256 -11.13 -8.27 4.22
C TRP A 256 -11.93 -6.97 4.41
N ARG A 257 -12.82 -6.90 5.41
CA ARG A 257 -13.60 -5.67 5.68
C ARG A 257 -12.69 -4.50 6.02
N LYS A 258 -11.62 -4.73 6.79
CA LYS A 258 -10.61 -3.71 7.08
C LYS A 258 -9.93 -3.24 5.78
N HIS A 259 -9.51 -4.17 4.93
CA HIS A 259 -8.92 -3.83 3.63
C HIS A 259 -9.85 -2.99 2.77
N ALA A 260 -11.09 -3.44 2.56
CA ALA A 260 -12.07 -2.71 1.77
C ALA A 260 -12.34 -1.30 2.32
N ALA A 261 -12.39 -1.14 3.64
CA ALA A 261 -12.55 0.17 4.28
C ALA A 261 -11.35 1.09 4.02
N PHE A 262 -10.12 0.60 4.21
CA PHE A 262 -8.91 1.38 3.95
C PHE A 262 -8.72 1.69 2.47
N ALA A 263 -8.99 0.74 1.57
CA ALA A 263 -8.89 0.94 0.12
C ALA A 263 -9.89 1.99 -0.36
N SER A 264 -11.14 1.94 0.15
CA SER A 264 -12.16 2.95 -0.15
C SER A 264 -11.76 4.33 0.38
N ALA A 265 -11.24 4.41 1.61
CA ALA A 265 -10.76 5.65 2.19
C ALA A 265 -9.56 6.22 1.42
N ALA A 266 -8.62 5.37 1.00
CA ALA A 266 -7.49 5.78 0.18
C ALA A 266 -7.96 6.34 -1.17
N GLY A 267 -8.86 5.64 -1.87
CA GLY A 267 -9.46 6.14 -3.11
C GLY A 267 -10.17 7.48 -2.92
N PHE A 268 -10.91 7.63 -1.83
CA PHE A 268 -11.57 8.89 -1.47
C PHE A 268 -10.56 10.03 -1.27
N PHE A 269 -9.55 9.85 -0.41
CA PHE A 269 -8.57 10.90 -0.11
C PHE A 269 -7.73 11.26 -1.34
N PHE A 270 -7.41 10.28 -2.19
CA PHE A 270 -6.74 10.51 -3.46
C PHE A 270 -7.54 11.44 -4.38
N VAL A 271 -8.85 11.16 -4.57
CA VAL A 271 -9.72 12.02 -5.38
C VAL A 271 -9.96 13.37 -4.70
N ALA A 272 -10.13 13.38 -3.38
CA ALA A 272 -10.36 14.58 -2.60
C ALA A 272 -9.20 15.57 -2.71
N GLU A 273 -7.94 15.10 -2.74
CA GLU A 273 -6.77 15.98 -2.92
C GLU A 273 -6.85 16.76 -4.23
N GLU A 274 -7.31 16.14 -5.31
CA GLU A 274 -7.42 16.79 -6.61
C GLU A 274 -8.63 17.74 -6.69
N VAL A 275 -9.74 17.40 -6.01
CA VAL A 275 -10.94 18.25 -5.98
C VAL A 275 -10.74 19.45 -5.05
N TRP A 276 -10.19 19.22 -3.85
CA TRP A 276 -9.94 20.19 -2.79
C TRP A 276 -8.46 20.23 -2.41
N PRO A 277 -7.59 20.67 -3.33
CA PRO A 277 -6.15 20.77 -3.08
C PRO A 277 -5.82 21.76 -1.96
N ASP A 278 -6.79 22.59 -1.56
CA ASP A 278 -6.72 23.56 -0.47
C ASP A 278 -7.03 23.01 0.90
N PHE A 279 -7.55 21.79 0.98
CA PHE A 279 -7.84 21.17 2.26
C PHE A 279 -6.55 20.56 2.83
N PRO A 280 -6.15 20.95 4.05
CA PRO A 280 -4.88 20.50 4.61
C PRO A 280 -4.91 18.99 4.89
N LEU A 281 -3.75 18.36 4.77
CA LEU A 281 -3.52 16.97 5.19
C LEU A 281 -4.27 15.89 4.39
N LEU A 282 -4.97 16.21 3.31
CA LEU A 282 -5.60 15.17 2.45
C LEU A 282 -4.56 14.19 1.93
N HIS A 283 -3.40 14.70 1.50
CA HIS A 283 -2.30 13.88 1.02
C HIS A 283 -1.74 12.95 2.12
N ALA A 284 -1.56 13.48 3.33
CA ALA A 284 -1.13 12.68 4.48
C ALA A 284 -2.16 11.59 4.85
N ALA A 285 -3.45 11.91 4.79
CA ALA A 285 -4.52 10.95 5.01
C ALA A 285 -4.55 9.86 3.93
N TRP A 286 -4.31 10.23 2.68
CA TRP A 286 -4.13 9.29 1.57
C TRP A 286 -2.95 8.33 1.82
N HIS A 287 -1.79 8.84 2.27
CA HIS A 287 -0.65 7.98 2.61
C HIS A 287 -0.99 6.92 3.67
N VAL A 288 -1.60 7.36 4.78
CA VAL A 288 -1.93 6.46 5.91
C VAL A 288 -2.93 5.40 5.47
N THR A 289 -4.01 5.81 4.81
CA THR A 289 -5.07 4.88 4.39
C THR A 289 -4.60 3.96 3.27
N GLY A 290 -3.80 4.46 2.32
CA GLY A 290 -3.19 3.67 1.26
C GLY A 290 -2.22 2.62 1.80
N ALA A 291 -1.33 2.98 2.73
CA ALA A 291 -0.43 2.03 3.36
C ALA A 291 -1.19 0.98 4.19
N ALA A 292 -2.24 1.38 4.91
CA ALA A 292 -3.10 0.46 5.65
C ALA A 292 -3.85 -0.51 4.70
N ALA A 293 -4.33 -0.03 3.55
CA ALA A 293 -4.93 -0.86 2.51
C ALA A 293 -3.92 -1.88 1.97
N MET A 294 -2.68 -1.47 1.70
CA MET A 294 -1.61 -2.37 1.27
C MET A 294 -1.29 -3.42 2.33
N TYR A 295 -1.13 -3.04 3.60
CA TYR A 295 -0.83 -3.98 4.69
C TYR A 295 -1.95 -5.00 4.93
N THR A 296 -3.21 -4.54 4.93
CA THR A 296 -4.35 -5.44 5.09
C THR A 296 -4.54 -6.32 3.86
N GLY A 297 -4.23 -5.81 2.66
CA GLY A 297 -4.25 -6.57 1.40
C GLY A 297 -3.18 -7.66 1.37
N THR A 298 -1.94 -7.36 1.77
CA THR A 298 -0.87 -8.37 1.90
C THR A 298 -1.21 -9.41 2.95
N THR A 299 -1.89 -9.03 4.03
CA THR A 299 -2.35 -10.00 5.04
C THR A 299 -3.48 -10.88 4.51
N CYS A 300 -4.44 -10.32 3.79
CA CYS A 300 -5.48 -11.11 3.10
C CYS A 300 -4.88 -12.06 2.06
N ALA A 301 -3.87 -11.60 1.31
CA ALA A 301 -3.29 -12.34 0.20
C ALA A 301 -2.22 -13.33 0.65
N PHE A 302 -1.46 -13.08 1.71
CA PHE A 302 -0.28 -13.88 2.07
C PHE A 302 -0.33 -14.47 3.48
N GLY A 303 -1.40 -14.25 4.24
CA GLY A 303 -1.49 -14.65 5.66
C GLY A 303 -0.61 -13.78 6.55
N GLU A 304 -0.69 -13.91 7.87
CA GLU A 304 0.22 -13.17 8.77
C GLU A 304 1.64 -13.74 8.73
N HIS A 305 2.64 -12.86 8.85
CA HIS A 305 4.01 -13.33 9.05
C HIS A 305 4.21 -13.72 10.51
N VAL A 306 4.26 -15.03 10.78
CA VAL A 306 4.69 -15.54 12.08
C VAL A 306 6.19 -15.82 11.99
N PRO A 307 7.05 -15.07 12.69
CA PRO A 307 8.47 -15.40 12.74
C PRO A 307 8.64 -16.77 13.39
N ALA A 308 9.58 -17.57 12.86
CA ALA A 308 9.92 -18.84 13.49
C ALA A 308 10.29 -18.60 14.96
N SER A 309 9.74 -19.40 15.87
CA SER A 309 10.13 -19.35 17.26
C SER A 309 11.65 -19.61 17.35
N PRO A 310 12.41 -18.81 18.11
CA PRO A 310 13.82 -19.08 18.31
C PRO A 310 13.94 -20.48 18.91
N GLY A 311 14.65 -21.37 18.20
CA GLY A 311 15.02 -22.71 18.65
C GLY A 311 16.33 -22.71 19.41
#